data_AF-A0A139QR34-F1
#
_entry.id   AF-A0A139QR34-F1
#
_cell.length_a   1.000
_cell.length_b   1.000
_cell.length_c   1.000
_cell.angle_alpha   90.00
_cell.angle_beta   90.00
_cell.angle_gamma   90.00
#
_symmetry.space_group_name_H-M   'P 1'
#
loop_
_entity.id
_entity.type
_entity.pdbx_description
1 polymer ?
#
loop_
_entity_poly.entity_id
_entity_poly.type
_entity_poly.pdbx_seq_one_letter_code
_entity_poly.pdbx_strand_id
1 'polypeptide(L)'
;MKDLTKIKFKENGDFNHFPGNTVVSNLYENEKLMEVVELIQTEFRDLPFINKFTLTPPDSIHMTVMELLCHDNREKDFWSKDLALDIPLEEANRYFYEQLTDFPLVDEKIVMRPVEMGRIKSSWNLPIPSLVRD
;
A
#
# COMPACT_ATOMS: atom_id res chain seq x y z
N MET A 1 6.88 -14.23 -11.67
CA MET A 1 6.08 -13.09 -11.20
C MET A 1 5.94 -12.11 -12.34
N LYS A 2 4.70 -11.88 -12.79
CA LYS A 2 4.38 -10.84 -13.78
C LYS A 2 4.92 -9.49 -13.28
N ASP A 3 5.51 -8.69 -14.15
CA ASP A 3 5.92 -7.32 -13.79
C ASP A 3 4.67 -6.45 -13.67
N LEU A 4 4.06 -6.46 -12.48
CA LEU A 4 2.80 -5.76 -12.22
C LEU A 4 2.98 -4.23 -12.20
N THR A 5 4.23 -3.74 -12.13
CA THR A 5 4.51 -2.30 -12.07
C THR A 5 4.12 -1.58 -13.36
N LYS A 6 4.27 -2.26 -14.51
CA LYS A 6 3.93 -1.75 -15.84
C LYS A 6 2.43 -1.76 -16.16
N ILE A 7 1.62 -2.42 -15.32
CA ILE A 7 0.18 -2.51 -15.51
C ILE A 7 -0.60 -1.70 -14.47
N LYS A 8 -0.02 -1.48 -13.28
CA LYS A 8 -0.63 -0.67 -12.22
C LYS A 8 -0.58 0.83 -12.52
N PHE A 9 0.45 1.29 -13.22
CA PHE A 9 0.62 2.68 -13.63
C PHE A 9 0.68 2.79 -15.15
N LYS A 10 0.13 3.88 -15.68
CA LYS A 10 0.30 4.28 -17.08
C LYS A 10 1.71 4.86 -17.29
N GLU A 11 2.15 4.97 -18.55
CA GLU A 11 3.47 5.52 -18.89
C GLU A 11 3.68 6.96 -18.39
N ASN A 12 2.60 7.74 -18.26
CA ASN A 12 2.63 9.10 -17.73
C ASN A 12 2.64 9.18 -16.19
N GLY A 13 2.64 8.04 -15.50
CA GLY A 13 2.63 7.95 -14.03
C GLY A 13 1.24 7.90 -13.40
N ASP A 14 0.15 8.07 -14.17
CA ASP A 14 -1.20 7.98 -13.63
C ASP A 14 -1.53 6.54 -13.19
N PHE A 15 -2.44 6.41 -12.23
CA PHE A 15 -3.02 5.12 -11.87
C PHE A 15 -3.78 4.51 -13.05
N ASN A 16 -3.55 3.22 -13.28
CA ASN A 16 -4.38 2.42 -14.17
C ASN A 16 -5.46 1.69 -13.37
N HIS A 17 -6.50 1.18 -14.04
CA HIS A 17 -7.46 0.30 -13.40
C HIS A 17 -6.76 -1.02 -13.02
N PHE A 18 -6.57 -1.24 -11.72
CA PHE A 18 -5.80 -2.38 -11.18
C PHE A 18 -6.50 -2.94 -9.93
N PRO A 19 -7.60 -3.67 -10.12
CA PRO A 19 -8.49 -4.00 -9.03
C PRO A 19 -8.00 -5.21 -8.21
N GLY A 20 -8.41 -5.25 -6.95
CA GLY A 20 -8.08 -6.30 -6.00
C GLY A 20 -8.73 -6.01 -4.66
N ASN A 21 -8.42 -6.84 -3.67
CA ASN A 21 -8.83 -6.63 -2.28
C ASN A 21 -7.64 -6.80 -1.34
N THR A 22 -7.70 -6.12 -0.20
CA THR A 22 -6.66 -6.11 0.83
C THR A 22 -7.27 -5.64 2.14
N VAL A 23 -6.69 -6.06 3.26
CA VAL A 23 -7.00 -5.52 4.59
C VAL A 23 -5.94 -4.48 4.93
N VAL A 24 -6.38 -3.26 5.22
CA VAL A 24 -5.51 -2.11 5.46
C VAL A 24 -5.88 -1.42 6.76
N SER A 25 -4.90 -0.78 7.39
CA SER A 25 -5.10 0.22 8.42
C SER A 25 -4.96 1.59 7.79
N ASN A 26 -6.06 2.35 7.74
CA ASN A 26 -6.07 3.70 7.22
C ASN A 26 -5.27 4.62 8.15
N LEU A 27 -4.35 5.40 7.57
CA LEU A 27 -3.45 6.27 8.32
C LEU A 27 -3.78 7.75 8.12
N TYR A 28 -4.59 8.07 7.11
CA TYR A 28 -4.94 9.43 6.72
C TYR A 28 -5.80 10.18 7.76
N GLU A 29 -6.36 9.49 8.75
CA GLU A 29 -7.07 10.09 9.89
C GLU A 29 -6.13 10.56 11.01
N ASN A 30 -4.85 10.19 10.96
CA ASN A 30 -3.85 10.63 11.92
C ASN A 30 -3.17 11.91 11.44
N GLU A 31 -3.68 13.07 11.88
CA GLU A 31 -3.21 14.40 11.46
C GLU A 31 -1.69 14.57 11.61
N LYS A 32 -1.11 14.20 12.77
CA LYS A 32 0.33 14.32 13.04
C LYS A 32 1.17 13.47 12.09
N LEU A 33 0.69 12.28 11.74
CA LEU A 33 1.37 11.44 10.77
C LEU A 33 1.27 12.04 9.36
N MET A 34 0.11 12.59 9.01
CA MET A 34 -0.12 13.19 7.70
C MET A 34 0.70 14.46 7.48
N GLU A 35 0.99 15.26 8.51
CA GLU A 35 1.96 16.37 8.44
C GLU A 35 3.35 15.87 8.00
N VAL A 36 3.80 14.75 8.55
CA VAL A 36 5.09 14.14 8.18
C VAL A 36 5.06 13.58 6.75
N VAL A 37 3.95 12.95 6.35
CA VAL A 37 3.76 12.44 4.98
C VAL A 37 3.77 13.60 3.98
N GLU A 38 3.12 14.72 4.29
CA GLU A 38 3.08 15.91 3.44
C GLU A 38 4.48 16.51 3.26
N LEU A 39 5.24 16.63 4.35
CA LEU A 39 6.64 17.07 4.29
C LEU A 39 7.43 16.17 3.34
N ILE A 40 7.37 14.85 3.53
CA ILE A 40 8.06 13.86 2.70
C ILE A 40 7.67 14.02 1.22
N GLN A 41 6.38 14.08 0.93
CA GLN A 41 5.91 14.18 -0.45
C GLN A 41 6.33 15.52 -1.09
N THR A 42 6.41 16.60 -0.31
CA THR A 42 6.90 17.90 -0.77
C THR A 42 8.37 17.82 -1.15
N GLU A 43 9.22 17.26 -0.29
CA GLU A 43 10.64 17.04 -0.59
C GLU A 43 10.84 16.16 -1.83
N PHE A 44 10.00 15.12 -2.00
CA PHE A 44 10.05 14.27 -3.20
C PHE A 44 9.69 15.03 -4.47
N ARG A 45 8.72 15.96 -4.42
CA ARG A 45 8.30 16.76 -5.58
C ARG A 45 9.42 17.67 -6.09
N ASP A 46 10.31 18.10 -5.20
CA ASP A 46 11.44 18.96 -5.53
C ASP A 46 12.65 18.20 -6.10
N LEU A 47 12.62 16.85 -6.09
CA LEU A 47 13.69 16.04 -6.66
C LEU A 47 13.71 16.17 -8.20
N PRO A 48 14.90 16.28 -8.83
CA PRO A 48 15.03 16.43 -10.28
C PRO A 48 14.53 15.22 -11.08
N PHE A 49 14.25 14.12 -10.40
CA PHE A 49 13.77 12.85 -10.96
C PHE A 49 12.39 12.44 -10.42
N ILE A 50 11.59 13.39 -9.90
CA ILE A 50 10.21 13.13 -9.45
C ILE A 50 9.38 12.40 -10.51
N ASN A 51 9.64 12.64 -11.80
CA ASN A 51 9.00 11.93 -12.91
C ASN A 51 9.26 10.41 -12.96
N LYS A 52 10.08 9.86 -12.04
CA LYS A 52 10.28 8.43 -11.84
C LYS A 52 9.40 7.84 -10.74
N PHE A 53 8.65 8.67 -10.03
CA PHE A 53 7.80 8.28 -8.93
C PHE A 53 6.36 8.75 -9.17
N THR A 54 5.40 7.92 -8.75
CA THR A 54 4.01 8.33 -8.60
C THR A 54 3.72 8.42 -7.10
N LEU A 55 3.51 9.63 -6.60
CA LEU A 55 3.10 9.84 -5.21
C LEU A 55 1.61 9.55 -5.07
N THR A 56 1.23 8.72 -4.11
CA THR A 56 -0.17 8.37 -3.88
C THR A 56 -0.94 9.51 -3.22
N PRO A 57 -2.24 9.65 -3.51
CA PRO A 57 -3.11 10.64 -2.85
C PRO A 57 -3.10 10.52 -1.31
N PRO A 58 -3.24 11.63 -0.58
CA PRO A 58 -3.25 11.62 0.89
C PRO A 58 -4.32 10.71 1.51
N ASP A 59 -5.52 10.68 0.91
CA ASP A 59 -6.66 9.85 1.32
C ASP A 59 -6.48 8.35 1.01
N SER A 60 -5.37 7.99 0.37
CA SER A 60 -4.99 6.59 0.11
C SER A 60 -3.84 6.11 0.99
N ILE A 61 -3.35 6.93 1.94
CA ILE A 61 -2.23 6.53 2.79
C ILE A 61 -2.69 5.51 3.84
N HIS A 62 -2.10 4.33 3.79
CA HIS A 62 -2.45 3.20 4.65
C HIS A 62 -1.23 2.31 4.91
N MET A 63 -1.37 1.45 5.91
CA MET A 63 -0.50 0.29 6.10
C MET A 63 -1.26 -0.97 5.68
N THR A 64 -0.71 -1.74 4.75
CA THR A 64 -1.25 -3.07 4.41
C THR A 64 -1.01 -4.01 5.58
N VAL A 65 -2.10 -4.59 6.11
CA VAL A 65 -2.05 -5.60 7.18
C VAL A 65 -2.03 -7.00 6.57
N MET A 66 -2.86 -7.21 5.56
CA MET A 66 -2.95 -8.47 4.83
C MET A 66 -3.24 -8.19 3.35
N GLU A 67 -2.39 -8.74 2.49
CA GLU A 67 -2.68 -8.82 1.06
C GLU A 67 -3.64 -9.99 0.83
N LEU A 68 -4.71 -9.75 0.08
CA LEU A 68 -5.64 -10.80 -0.34
C LEU A 68 -5.39 -11.08 -1.82
N LEU A 69 -6.33 -10.73 -2.71
CA LEU A 69 -6.22 -11.04 -4.14
C LEU A 69 -5.96 -9.80 -5.00
N CYS A 70 -5.12 -9.99 -6.01
CA CYS A 70 -4.93 -9.06 -7.11
C CYS A 70 -5.55 -9.65 -8.38
N HIS A 71 -6.50 -8.94 -9.01
CA HIS A 71 -7.23 -9.43 -10.17
C HIS A 71 -6.31 -9.80 -11.34
N ASP A 72 -5.25 -9.01 -11.54
CA ASP A 72 -4.26 -9.20 -12.60
C ASP A 72 -3.24 -10.33 -12.34
N ASN A 73 -3.28 -10.93 -11.14
CA ASN A 73 -2.40 -12.02 -10.71
C ASN A 73 -3.21 -13.24 -10.24
N ARG A 74 -3.85 -13.92 -11.21
CA ARG A 74 -4.62 -15.16 -11.02
C ARG A 74 -3.74 -16.42 -11.14
N GLU A 75 -2.56 -16.41 -10.53
CA GLU A 75 -1.67 -17.57 -10.43
C GLU A 75 -1.97 -18.33 -9.13
N LYS A 76 -1.93 -19.66 -9.14
CA LYS A 76 -2.30 -20.51 -7.98
C LYS A 76 -1.54 -20.17 -6.69
N ASP A 77 -0.29 -19.72 -6.81
CA ASP A 77 0.56 -19.38 -5.67
C ASP A 77 0.17 -18.05 -4.99
N PHE A 78 -0.60 -17.21 -5.69
CA PHE A 78 -1.07 -15.89 -5.23
C PHE A 78 -2.60 -15.80 -5.18
N TRP A 79 -3.30 -16.93 -5.30
CA TRP A 79 -4.75 -17.02 -5.32
C TRP A 79 -5.26 -17.96 -4.24
N SER A 80 -6.46 -17.71 -3.73
CA SER A 80 -7.06 -18.64 -2.77
C SER A 80 -7.33 -19.98 -3.46
N LYS A 81 -6.91 -21.08 -2.83
CA LYS A 81 -7.22 -22.44 -3.28
C LYS A 81 -8.73 -22.75 -3.25
N ASP A 82 -9.50 -21.97 -2.50
CA ASP A 82 -10.94 -22.15 -2.30
C ASP A 82 -11.77 -21.42 -3.38
N LEU A 83 -11.11 -20.65 -4.26
CA LEU A 83 -11.75 -19.91 -5.36
C LEU A 83 -11.21 -20.38 -6.71
N ALA A 84 -12.10 -20.51 -7.69
CA ALA A 84 -11.69 -20.74 -9.07
C ALA A 84 -10.87 -19.55 -9.60
N LEU A 85 -9.87 -19.83 -10.45
CA LEU A 85 -8.99 -18.78 -10.99
C LEU A 85 -9.74 -17.81 -11.93
N ASP A 86 -10.87 -18.20 -12.49
CA ASP A 86 -11.70 -17.43 -13.41
C ASP A 86 -12.95 -16.81 -12.75
N ILE A 87 -13.11 -16.98 -11.42
CA ILE A 87 -14.25 -16.42 -10.68
C ILE A 87 -14.36 -14.90 -10.91
N PRO A 88 -15.58 -14.35 -11.12
CA PRO A 88 -15.75 -12.90 -11.21
C PRO A 88 -15.22 -12.19 -9.97
N LEU A 89 -14.60 -11.01 -10.15
CA LEU A 89 -13.98 -10.27 -9.04
C LEU A 89 -14.98 -9.95 -7.92
N GLU A 90 -16.21 -9.60 -8.28
CA GLU A 90 -17.26 -9.28 -7.31
C GLU A 90 -17.61 -10.48 -6.41
N GLU A 91 -17.58 -11.68 -6.96
CA GLU A 91 -17.82 -12.90 -6.20
C GLU A 91 -16.63 -13.23 -5.28
N ALA A 92 -15.40 -12.98 -5.74
CA ALA A 92 -14.22 -13.10 -4.88
C ALA A 92 -14.25 -12.08 -3.72
N ASN A 93 -14.68 -10.84 -3.98
CA ASN A 93 -14.87 -9.82 -2.94
C ASN A 93 -15.91 -10.26 -1.91
N ARG A 94 -17.07 -10.76 -2.37
CA ARG A 94 -18.13 -11.27 -1.49
C ARG A 94 -17.63 -12.44 -0.63
N TYR A 95 -16.88 -13.36 -1.21
CA TYR A 95 -16.28 -14.47 -0.46
C TYR A 95 -15.43 -13.98 0.71
N PHE A 96 -14.47 -13.06 0.48
CA PHE A 96 -13.64 -12.55 1.58
C PHE A 96 -14.42 -11.72 2.58
N TYR A 97 -15.43 -10.97 2.13
CA TYR A 97 -16.32 -10.24 3.03
C TYR A 97 -17.03 -11.20 4.01
N GLU A 98 -17.56 -12.31 3.51
CA GLU A 98 -18.19 -13.35 4.35
C GLU A 98 -17.18 -13.98 5.30
N GLN A 99 -15.99 -14.36 4.81
CA GLN A 99 -14.93 -14.95 5.67
C GLN A 99 -14.46 -13.98 6.78
N LEU A 100 -14.36 -12.69 6.48
CA LEU A 100 -13.93 -11.67 7.44
C LEU A 100 -15.04 -11.29 8.42
N THR A 101 -16.31 -11.53 8.08
CA THR A 101 -17.44 -11.31 9.01
C THR A 101 -17.39 -12.30 10.18
N ASP A 102 -16.98 -13.54 9.92
CA ASP A 102 -16.85 -14.59 10.94
C ASP A 102 -15.45 -14.62 11.59
N PHE A 103 -14.52 -13.77 11.13
CA PHE A 103 -13.15 -13.76 11.63
C PHE A 103 -13.10 -13.25 13.08
N PRO A 104 -12.50 -14.00 14.02
CA PRO A 104 -12.44 -13.58 15.41
C PRO A 104 -11.51 -12.38 15.56
N LEU A 105 -12.09 -11.22 15.87
CA LEU A 105 -11.31 -10.05 16.27
C LEU A 105 -10.75 -10.28 17.67
N VAL A 106 -9.44 -10.16 17.82
CA VAL A 106 -8.78 -10.13 19.12
C VAL A 106 -8.85 -8.70 19.66
N ASP A 107 -9.16 -8.53 20.95
CA ASP A 107 -9.13 -7.23 21.64
C ASP A 107 -7.68 -6.86 22.01
N GLU A 108 -6.79 -6.93 21.02
CA GLU A 108 -5.38 -6.61 21.17
C GLU A 108 -5.07 -5.30 20.46
N LYS A 109 -4.58 -4.33 21.24
CA LYS A 109 -4.09 -3.07 20.68
C LYS A 109 -2.68 -3.27 20.13
N ILE A 110 -2.60 -3.42 18.81
CA ILE A 110 -1.33 -3.43 18.07
C ILE A 110 -0.90 -1.99 17.79
N VAL A 111 0.31 -1.61 18.23
CA VAL A 111 0.89 -0.29 18.00
C VAL A 111 2.10 -0.42 17.10
N MET A 112 2.08 0.31 15.99
CA MET A 112 3.17 0.35 15.03
C MET A 112 3.90 1.69 15.11
N ARG A 113 5.18 1.70 14.74
CA ARG A 113 5.96 2.92 14.55
C ARG A 113 6.83 2.80 13.30
N PRO A 114 7.07 3.89 12.57
CA PRO A 114 8.12 3.91 11.55
C PRO A 114 9.48 3.54 12.19
N VAL A 115 10.26 2.73 11.48
CA VAL A 115 11.61 2.33 11.91
C VAL A 115 12.69 2.84 10.96
N GLU A 116 12.39 2.88 9.66
CA GLU A 116 13.27 3.39 8.62
C GLU A 116 12.44 3.81 7.39
N MET A 117 13.02 4.66 6.55
CA MET A 117 12.46 5.03 5.25
C MET A 117 13.33 4.43 4.14
N GLY A 118 13.14 3.13 3.87
CA GLY A 118 13.88 2.40 2.85
C GLY A 118 15.39 2.25 3.14
N ARG A 119 16.04 1.28 2.48
CA ARG A 119 17.49 1.12 2.59
C ARG A 119 18.19 2.19 1.77
N ILE A 120 18.62 3.25 2.44
CA ILE A 120 19.72 4.07 1.96
C ILE A 120 20.96 3.16 1.90
N LYS A 121 21.41 2.75 0.71
CA LYS A 121 22.81 2.32 0.58
C LYS A 121 23.64 3.49 1.11
N SER A 122 24.52 3.22 2.07
CA SER A 122 25.32 4.18 2.87
C SER A 122 26.08 5.28 2.11
N SER A 123 26.02 5.29 0.78
CA SER A 123 26.56 6.32 -0.11
C SER A 123 25.65 7.54 -0.32
N TRP A 124 24.38 7.51 0.11
CA TRP A 124 23.46 8.65 -0.04
C TRP A 124 23.09 9.22 1.34
N ASN A 125 23.97 10.04 1.93
CA ASN A 125 23.61 10.84 3.10
C ASN A 125 22.56 11.90 2.72
N LEU A 126 21.29 11.51 2.72
CA LEU A 126 20.21 12.48 2.83
C LEU A 126 19.94 12.68 4.32
N PRO A 127 19.98 13.91 4.84
CA PRO A 127 19.66 14.17 6.24
C PRO A 127 18.20 13.78 6.45
N ILE A 128 17.95 12.79 7.31
CA ILE A 128 16.62 12.57 7.89
C ILE A 128 16.36 13.80 8.76
N PRO A 129 15.34 14.64 8.48
CA PRO A 129 14.96 15.68 9.40
C PRO A 129 14.63 15.01 10.73
N SER A 130 15.26 15.48 11.81
CA SER A 130 15.01 14.99 13.17
C SER A 130 13.59 15.36 13.57
N LEU A 131 12.62 14.58 13.12
CA LEU A 131 11.22 14.74 13.49
C LEU A 131 11.01 13.95 14.79
N VAL A 132 10.74 14.73 15.84
CA VAL A 132 10.26 14.33 17.15
C VAL A 132 11.30 13.71 18.09
N ARG A 133 12.10 14.59 18.70
CA ARG A 133 12.34 14.51 20.14
C ARG A 133 11.68 15.73 20.76
N ASP A 134 10.52 15.52 21.35
CA ASP A 134 10.04 16.11 22.61
C ASP A 134 8.78 15.36 23.04
#